data_AF-A0A8T4ZX92-F1
#
_entry.id   AF-A0A8T4ZX92-F1
#
_cell.length_a   1.000
_cell.length_b   1.000
_cell.length_c   1.000
_cell.angle_alpha   90.00
_cell.angle_beta   90.00
_cell.angle_gamma   90.00
#
_symmetry.space_group_name_H-M   'P 1'
#
loop_
_entity.id
_entity.type
_entity.pdbx_description
1 polymer ?
#
loop_
_entity_poly.entity_id
_entity_poly.type
_entity_poly.pdbx_seq_one_letter_code
_entity_poly.pdbx_strand_id
1 'polypeptide(L)'
;MKFEKIRSVILGEELDEIPVSLWRHFPGMDLDASSLCRAQLSFQRRFDPDLMKLCPSGGYASIAFGAEIEYYDSPIGAPRTRVYRVKDAEEWASLDEPSTRTYLASCPR
;
A
#
# COMPACT_ATOMS: atom_id res chain seq x y z
N MET A 1 25.06 5.35 3.04
CA MET A 1 24.03 4.33 2.70
C MET A 1 22.67 5.01 2.63
N LYS A 2 21.72 4.51 1.82
CA LYS A 2 20.38 5.12 1.67
C LYS A 2 19.63 5.31 2.98
N PHE A 3 19.75 4.33 3.89
CA PHE A 3 19.15 4.40 5.22
C PHE A 3 19.62 5.63 6.03
N GLU A 4 20.93 5.86 6.09
CA GLU A 4 21.50 7.03 6.79
C GLU A 4 21.02 8.35 6.17
N LYS A 5 20.97 8.42 4.84
CA LYS A 5 20.46 9.59 4.12
C LYS A 5 19.02 9.94 4.54
N ILE A 6 18.13 8.93 4.60
CA ILE A 6 16.75 9.12 5.06
C ILE A 6 16.68 9.47 6.56
N ARG A 7 17.52 8.84 7.39
CA ARG A 7 17.60 9.13 8.82
C ARG A 7 17.99 10.59 9.08
N SER A 8 18.98 11.11 8.36
CA SER A 8 19.42 12.51 8.44
C SER A 8 18.29 13.49 8.09
N VAL A 9 17.51 13.22 7.03
CA VAL A 9 16.31 14.02 6.71
C VAL A 9 15.32 14.05 7.86
N ILE A 10 15.04 12.89 8.47
CA ILE A 10 14.08 12.80 9.59
C ILE A 10 14.57 13.60 10.81
N LEU A 11 15.88 13.68 11.01
CA LEU A 11 16.50 14.45 12.09
C LEU A 11 16.66 15.95 11.77
N GLY A 12 16.32 16.38 10.55
CA GLY A 12 16.48 17.78 10.10
C GLY A 12 17.93 18.17 9.84
N GLU A 13 18.80 17.21 9.57
CA GLU A 13 20.20 17.46 9.21
C GLU A 13 20.32 17.99 7.77
N GLU A 14 21.32 18.82 7.53
CA GLU A 14 21.65 19.31 6.19
C GLU A 14 22.33 18.21 5.37
N LEU A 15 21.96 18.08 4.10
CA LEU A 15 22.48 17.07 3.18
C LEU A 15 22.94 17.73 1.89
N ASP A 16 24.05 17.23 1.36
CA ASP A 16 24.59 17.66 0.06
C ASP A 16 23.72 17.22 -1.13
N GLU A 17 22.86 16.22 -0.92
CA GLU A 17 21.97 15.66 -1.94
C GLU A 17 20.54 15.52 -1.41
N ILE A 18 19.57 15.94 -2.22
CA ILE A 18 18.13 15.78 -1.92
C ILE A 18 17.74 14.32 -2.12
N PRO A 19 17.25 13.61 -1.08
CA PRO A 19 16.82 12.23 -1.25
C PRO A 19 15.47 12.15 -1.96
N VAL A 20 15.27 11.13 -2.80
CA VAL A 20 14.06 10.99 -3.62
C VAL A 20 13.34 9.68 -3.33
N SER A 21 12.01 9.75 -3.21
CA SER A 21 11.13 8.59 -3.17
C SER A 21 10.23 8.58 -4.41
N LEU A 22 10.21 7.45 -5.12
CA LEU A 22 9.30 7.20 -6.24
C LEU A 22 8.47 5.97 -5.93
N TRP A 23 7.17 6.03 -6.18
CA TRP A 23 6.29 4.89 -5.95
C TRP A 23 5.14 4.86 -6.95
N ARG A 24 4.57 3.66 -7.11
CA ARG A 24 3.33 3.42 -7.82
C ARG A 24 2.70 2.12 -7.32
N HIS A 25 1.42 1.94 -7.59
CA HIS A 25 0.79 0.63 -7.49
C HIS A 25 1.19 -0.26 -8.66
N PHE A 26 1.06 -1.57 -8.44
CA PHE A 26 1.36 -2.61 -9.41
C PHE A 26 0.14 -3.51 -9.60
N PRO A 27 -0.97 -2.97 -10.14
CA PRO A 27 -2.21 -3.73 -10.28
C PRO A 27 -1.98 -5.07 -11.00
N GLY A 28 -2.60 -6.12 -10.47
CA GLY A 28 -2.42 -7.52 -10.86
C GLY A 28 -1.27 -8.22 -10.13
N MET A 29 -0.22 -7.49 -9.72
CA MET A 29 0.91 -8.04 -8.98
C MET A 29 0.87 -7.69 -7.48
N ASP A 30 0.03 -6.73 -7.08
CA ASP A 30 -0.05 -6.19 -5.73
C ASP A 30 -1.07 -6.89 -4.81
N LEU A 31 -1.68 -7.97 -5.27
CA LEU A 31 -2.57 -8.85 -4.48
C LEU A 31 -1.85 -10.07 -3.89
N ASP A 32 -0.66 -10.40 -4.39
CA ASP A 32 0.20 -11.47 -3.88
C ASP A 32 1.53 -10.88 -3.39
N ALA A 33 1.94 -11.25 -2.16
CA ALA A 33 3.16 -10.74 -1.55
C ALA A 33 4.41 -11.07 -2.38
N SER A 34 4.47 -12.25 -2.98
CA SER A 34 5.64 -12.68 -3.76
C SER A 34 5.74 -11.89 -5.07
N SER A 35 4.61 -11.71 -5.75
CA SER A 35 4.49 -10.94 -6.99
C SER A 35 4.78 -9.45 -6.75
N LEU A 36 4.25 -8.89 -5.67
CA LEU A 36 4.52 -7.51 -5.26
C LEU A 36 6.00 -7.31 -4.98
N CYS A 37 6.61 -8.21 -4.22
CA CYS A 37 8.05 -8.18 -3.92
C CYS A 37 8.88 -8.13 -5.21
N ARG A 38 8.60 -9.02 -6.18
CA ARG A 38 9.30 -9.02 -7.47
C ARG A 38 9.11 -7.70 -8.23
N ALA A 39 7.89 -7.18 -8.29
CA ALA A 39 7.58 -5.94 -8.99
C ALA A 39 8.29 -4.73 -8.36
N GLN A 40 8.23 -4.60 -7.03
CA GLN A 40 8.85 -3.49 -6.30
C GLN A 40 10.37 -3.56 -6.34
N LEU A 41 10.97 -4.75 -6.22
CA LEU A 41 12.42 -4.90 -6.38
C LEU A 41 12.88 -4.57 -7.81
N SER A 42 12.10 -4.92 -8.82
CA SER A 42 12.39 -4.53 -10.21
C SER A 42 12.34 -3.02 -10.39
N PHE A 43 11.31 -2.37 -9.84
CA PHE A 43 11.17 -0.91 -9.85
C PHE A 43 12.32 -0.22 -9.11
N GLN A 44 12.68 -0.72 -7.93
CA GLN A 44 13.80 -0.22 -7.14
C GLN A 44 15.12 -0.30 -7.90
N ARG A 45 15.41 -1.44 -8.54
CA ARG A 45 16.65 -1.59 -9.32
C ARG A 45 16.70 -0.67 -10.53
N ARG A 46 15.54 -0.35 -11.13
CA ARG A 46 15.47 0.46 -12.34
C ARG A 46 15.60 1.96 -12.08
N PHE A 47 14.97 2.45 -11.02
CA PHE A 47 14.91 3.90 -10.73
C PHE A 47 15.76 4.30 -9.52
N ASP A 48 16.20 3.32 -8.74
CA ASP A 48 17.06 3.48 -7.57
C ASP A 48 16.67 4.61 -6.59
N PRO A 49 15.39 4.75 -6.19
CA PRO A 49 15.01 5.77 -5.21
C PRO A 49 15.65 5.51 -3.84
N ASP A 50 15.83 6.54 -3.02
CA ASP A 50 16.43 6.46 -1.69
C ASP A 50 15.50 5.77 -0.68
N LEU A 51 14.19 5.83 -0.90
CA LEU A 51 13.16 5.23 -0.06
C LEU A 51 12.18 4.41 -0.90
N MET A 52 11.95 3.16 -0.50
CA MET A 52 10.89 2.32 -1.06
C MET A 52 9.63 2.43 -0.20
N LYS A 53 8.54 2.91 -0.80
CA LYS A 53 7.20 2.76 -0.23
C LYS A 53 6.61 1.42 -0.65
N LEU A 54 6.30 0.54 0.31
CA LEU A 54 5.52 -0.67 0.02
C LEU A 54 4.13 -0.30 -0.49
N CYS A 55 3.72 -0.91 -1.59
CA CYS A 55 2.45 -0.57 -2.27
C CYS A 55 1.62 -1.84 -2.51
N PRO A 56 1.11 -2.49 -1.44
CA PRO A 56 0.06 -3.49 -1.60
C PRO A 56 -1.17 -2.87 -2.25
N SER A 57 -2.06 -3.70 -2.78
CA SER A 57 -3.30 -3.24 -3.38
C SER A 57 -4.05 -2.31 -2.43
N GLY A 58 -4.58 -1.20 -2.96
CA GLY A 58 -5.32 -0.24 -2.16
C GLY A 58 -6.54 -0.88 -1.47
N GLY A 59 -7.06 -0.23 -0.43
CA GLY A 59 -8.26 -0.69 0.26
C GLY A 59 -8.04 -1.86 1.23
N TYR A 60 -6.83 -2.41 1.33
CA TYR A 60 -6.49 -3.49 2.28
C TYR A 60 -6.93 -3.19 3.73
N ALA A 61 -6.77 -1.94 4.17
CA ALA A 61 -7.20 -1.51 5.50
C ALA A 61 -8.73 -1.55 5.63
N SER A 62 -9.47 -1.08 4.62
CA SER A 62 -10.93 -1.14 4.60
C SER A 62 -11.45 -2.58 4.60
N ILE A 63 -10.79 -3.48 3.88
CA ILE A 63 -11.13 -4.91 3.88
C ILE A 63 -10.89 -5.54 5.24
N ALA A 64 -9.83 -5.14 5.95
CA ALA A 64 -9.57 -5.62 7.30
C ALA A 64 -10.73 -5.31 8.27
N PHE A 65 -11.50 -4.25 7.99
CA PHE A 65 -12.74 -3.92 8.70
C PHE A 65 -14.01 -4.59 8.11
N GLY A 66 -13.91 -5.30 6.98
CA GLY A 66 -15.02 -6.01 6.34
C GLY A 66 -15.64 -5.29 5.14
N ALA A 67 -14.98 -4.28 4.58
CA ALA A 67 -15.40 -3.72 3.29
C ALA A 67 -15.15 -4.72 2.15
N GLU A 68 -16.00 -4.70 1.13
CA GLU A 68 -15.74 -5.42 -0.13
C GLU A 68 -15.18 -4.45 -1.16
N ILE A 69 -14.10 -4.85 -1.81
CA ILE A 69 -13.40 -4.06 -2.81
C ILE A 69 -13.48 -4.76 -4.17
N GLU A 70 -13.78 -3.98 -5.20
CA GLU A 70 -13.63 -4.36 -6.60
C GLU A 70 -12.30 -3.84 -7.11
N TYR A 71 -11.47 -4.75 -7.62
CA TYR A 71 -10.15 -4.44 -8.15
C TYR A 71 -10.17 -4.28 -9.68
N TYR A 72 -9.27 -3.45 -10.20
CA TYR A 72 -8.83 -3.45 -11.61
C TYR A 72 -9.75 -2.85 -12.67
N ASP A 73 -10.67 -1.98 -12.28
CA ASP A 73 -11.29 -0.98 -13.18
C ASP A 73 -10.27 0.10 -13.62
N SER A 74 -9.20 0.31 -12.84
CA SER A 74 -8.32 1.47 -12.95
C SER A 74 -6.91 1.15 -13.47
N PRO A 75 -6.39 1.88 -14.48
CA PRO A 75 -5.02 1.71 -14.98
C PRO A 75 -3.94 2.11 -13.96
N ILE A 76 -4.31 2.89 -12.94
CA ILE A 76 -3.41 3.28 -11.84
C ILE A 76 -3.54 2.38 -10.60
N GLY A 77 -4.39 1.35 -10.67
CA GLY A 77 -4.60 0.40 -9.57
C GLY A 77 -5.45 0.96 -8.42
N ALA A 78 -6.21 2.02 -8.65
CA ALA A 78 -7.16 2.52 -7.67
C ALA A 78 -8.32 1.51 -7.50
N PRO A 79 -8.51 0.93 -6.31
CA PRO A 79 -9.64 0.06 -6.04
C PRO A 79 -10.94 0.86 -5.93
N ARG A 80 -12.07 0.20 -6.20
CA ARG A 80 -13.39 0.75 -5.92
C ARG A 80 -14.03 -0.01 -4.77
N THR A 81 -14.59 0.70 -3.79
CA THR A 81 -15.38 0.05 -2.74
C THR A 81 -16.73 -0.38 -3.31
N ARG A 82 -17.00 -1.69 -3.22
CA ARG A 82 -18.27 -2.29 -3.62
C ARG A 82 -19.27 -2.29 -2.47
N VAL A 83 -18.81 -2.66 -1.28
CA VAL A 83 -19.60 -2.64 -0.05
C VAL A 83 -18.83 -1.88 1.01
N TYR A 84 -19.42 -0.79 1.49
CA TYR A 84 -18.88 -0.01 2.59
C TYR A 84 -19.21 -0.71 3.91
N ARG A 85 -18.21 -0.86 4.78
CA ARG A 85 -18.41 -1.39 6.13
C ARG A 85 -19.16 -0.41 7.04
N VAL A 86 -18.98 0.89 6.80
CA VAL A 86 -19.58 1.99 7.54
C VAL A 86 -20.39 2.84 6.57
N LYS A 87 -21.68 3.01 6.84
CA LYS A 87 -22.63 3.74 5.99
C LYS A 87 -23.10 5.05 6.60
N ASP A 88 -23.05 5.16 7.93
CA ASP A 88 -23.42 6.35 8.70
C ASP A 88 -22.49 6.54 9.91
N ALA A 89 -22.72 7.59 10.70
CA ALA A 89 -21.84 7.96 11.80
C ALA A 89 -21.96 6.99 12.99
N GLU A 90 -23.14 6.41 13.18
CA GLU A 90 -23.47 5.51 14.28
C GLU A 90 -22.79 4.15 14.12
N GLU A 91 -22.66 3.65 12.88
CA GLU A 91 -22.02 2.37 12.58
C GLU A 91 -20.53 2.32 12.98
N TRP A 92 -19.84 3.46 13.14
CA TRP A 92 -18.44 3.49 13.63
C TRP A 92 -18.28 2.83 15.00
N ALA A 93 -19.28 2.96 15.88
CA ALA A 93 -19.25 2.37 17.22
C ALA A 93 -19.41 0.84 17.21
N SER A 94 -19.80 0.26 16.06
CA SER A 94 -20.01 -1.18 15.87
C SER A 94 -18.84 -1.89 15.20
N LEU A 95 -17.72 -1.21 14.97
CA LEU A 95 -16.54 -1.80 14.35
C LEU A 95 -15.78 -2.67 15.35
N ASP A 96 -15.55 -3.91 14.95
CA ASP A 96 -14.58 -4.78 15.60
C ASP A 96 -13.14 -4.38 15.23
N GLU A 97 -12.17 -4.93 15.95
CA GLU A 97 -10.76 -4.79 15.58
C GLU A 97 -10.50 -5.30 14.14
N PRO A 98 -9.70 -4.57 13.34
CA PRO A 98 -9.43 -4.98 11.98
C PRO A 98 -8.62 -6.27 11.95
N SER A 99 -9.01 -7.19 11.06
CA SER A 99 -8.36 -8.48 10.92
C SER A 99 -7.57 -8.58 9.61
N THR A 100 -6.26 -8.77 9.73
CA THR A 100 -5.40 -9.05 8.56
C THR A 100 -5.75 -10.37 7.88
N ARG A 101 -6.37 -11.32 8.60
CA ARG A 101 -6.86 -12.57 8.01
C ARG A 101 -8.01 -12.31 7.03
N THR A 102 -8.89 -11.36 7.34
CA THR A 102 -9.99 -10.96 6.44
C THR A 102 -9.44 -10.43 5.12
N TYR A 103 -8.39 -9.59 5.18
CA TYR A 103 -7.70 -9.12 3.99
C TYR A 103 -7.02 -10.25 3.20
N LEU A 104 -6.23 -11.09 3.85
CA LEU A 104 -5.54 -12.18 3.15
C LEU A 104 -6.51 -13.19 2.52
N ALA A 105 -7.70 -13.36 3.08
CA ALA A 105 -8.75 -14.21 2.53
C ALA A 105 -9.46 -13.59 1.31
N SER A 106 -9.44 -12.26 1.16
CA SER A 106 -10.05 -11.57 0.01
C SER A 106 -9.15 -11.53 -1.23
N CYS A 107 -7.85 -11.78 -1.08
CA CYS A 107 -6.94 -11.80 -2.22
C CYS A 107 -7.27 -12.98 -3.16
N PRO A 108 -7.40 -12.73 -4.48
CA PRO A 108 -7.48 -13.79 -5.47
C PRO A 108 -6.22 -14.68 -5.39
N ARG A 109 -6.40 -15.99 -5.54
CA ARG A 109 -5.31 -16.96 -5.60
C ARG A 109 -4.88 -17.23 -7.03
#